data_AF-A0A0F9ERL6-F1
#
_entry.id   AF-A0A0F9ERL6-F1
#
_cell.length_a   1.000
_cell.length_b   1.000
_cell.length_c   1.000
_cell.angle_alpha   90.00
_cell.angle_beta   90.00
_cell.angle_gamma   90.00
#
_symmetry.space_group_name_H-M   'P 1'
#
loop_
_entity.id
_entity.type
_entity.pdbx_description
1 polymer ?
#
loop_
_entity_poly.entity_id
_entity_poly.type
_entity_poly.pdbx_seq_one_letter_code
_entity_poly.pdbx_strand_id
1 'polypeptide(L)'
;MWYSIRMETKKNKLIFDEPILPGCVTLSKNKCGKPNCACKANPPKLHGPYYQWTGVINGKRTTRTISKEVAEECQRKINNHKKLQKKIKDLLNEELQNIQWNSKKEDS
;
A
#
# COMPACT_ATOMS: atom_id res chain seq x y z
N MET A 1 -9.19 -17.97 -31.72
CA MET A 1 -9.71 -18.70 -30.54
C MET A 1 -10.20 -17.68 -29.52
N TRP A 2 -11.51 -17.46 -29.46
CA TRP A 2 -12.13 -16.55 -28.50
C TRP A 2 -12.72 -17.39 -27.36
N TYR A 3 -12.46 -17.01 -26.12
CA TYR A 3 -13.05 -17.66 -24.96
C TYR A 3 -14.32 -16.90 -24.57
N SER A 4 -15.42 -17.62 -24.38
CA SER A 4 -16.67 -17.05 -23.86
C SER A 4 -16.79 -17.40 -22.38
N ILE A 5 -17.03 -16.39 -21.55
CA ILE A 5 -17.31 -16.57 -20.12
C ILE A 5 -18.78 -16.26 -19.86
N ARG A 6 -19.45 -17.11 -19.09
CA ARG A 6 -20.79 -16.83 -18.57
C ARG A 6 -20.59 -16.24 -17.17
N MET A 7 -20.76 -14.92 -17.04
CA MET A 7 -20.62 -14.24 -15.76
C MET A 7 -21.96 -14.26 -15.02
N GLU A 8 -22.00 -14.92 -13.86
CA GLU A 8 -23.13 -14.80 -12.94
C GLU A 8 -23.01 -13.49 -12.16
N THR A 9 -24.12 -12.76 -12.01
CA THR A 9 -24.12 -11.47 -11.30
C THR A 9 -24.25 -11.69 -9.80
N LYS A 10 -23.26 -12.32 -9.18
CA LYS A 10 -23.21 -12.47 -7.72
C LYS A 10 -22.73 -11.18 -7.08
N LYS A 11 -23.55 -10.61 -6.19
CA LYS A 11 -23.14 -9.44 -5.40
C LYS A 11 -22.32 -9.89 -4.19
N ASN A 12 -21.07 -9.48 -4.12
CA ASN A 12 -20.23 -9.67 -2.93
C ASN A 12 -20.26 -8.39 -2.08
N LYS A 13 -20.48 -8.55 -0.76
CA LYS A 13 -20.44 -7.44 0.21
C LYS A 13 -19.27 -7.64 1.14
N LEU A 14 -18.34 -6.68 1.15
CA LEU A 14 -17.22 -6.65 2.08
C LEU A 14 -17.43 -5.50 3.07
N ILE A 15 -17.52 -5.83 4.36
CA ILE A 15 -17.62 -4.84 5.44
C ILE A 15 -16.24 -4.70 6.09
N PHE A 16 -15.81 -3.46 6.31
CA PHE A 16 -14.52 -3.14 6.92
C PHE A 16 -14.66 -1.92 7.82
N ASP A 17 -14.64 -2.15 9.13
CA ASP A 17 -15.00 -1.13 10.14
C ASP A 17 -13.78 -0.41 10.75
N GLU A 18 -12.56 -0.78 10.34
CA GLU A 18 -11.35 -0.14 10.83
C GLU A 18 -10.93 1.04 9.94
N PRO A 19 -10.34 2.11 10.50
CA PRO A 19 -9.78 3.19 9.69
C PRO A 19 -8.61 2.67 8.86
N ILE A 20 -8.55 3.14 7.62
CA ILE A 20 -7.52 2.77 6.64
C ILE A 20 -6.77 4.00 6.17
N LEU A 21 -5.50 3.79 5.81
CA LEU A 21 -4.67 4.82 5.20
C LEU A 21 -3.71 4.14 4.20
N PRO A 22 -3.70 4.53 2.91
CA PRO A 22 -2.68 4.05 1.99
C PRO A 22 -1.33 4.69 2.28
N GLY A 23 -0.26 4.00 1.90
CA GLY A 23 1.12 4.49 1.99
C GLY A 23 2.00 3.65 2.89
N CYS A 24 3.13 4.22 3.28
CA CYS A 24 4.11 3.63 4.18
C CYS A 24 4.67 4.67 5.15
N VAL A 25 5.17 4.20 6.29
CA VAL A 25 5.94 5.00 7.25
C VAL A 25 7.38 4.50 7.22
N THR A 26 8.33 5.42 7.17
CA THR A 26 9.77 5.13 7.27
C THR A 26 10.41 5.96 8.36
N LEU A 27 11.53 5.45 8.89
CA LEU A 27 12.37 6.15 9.87
C LEU A 27 13.70 6.48 9.21
N SER A 28 14.11 7.75 9.20
CA SER A 28 15.39 8.16 8.62
C SER A 28 16.26 8.91 9.62
N LYS A 29 17.58 8.74 9.47
CA LYS A 29 18.60 9.58 10.12
C LYS A 29 19.47 10.19 9.03
N ASN A 30 19.61 11.51 9.01
CA ASN A 30 20.17 12.24 7.87
C ASN A 30 21.37 13.11 8.27
N LYS A 31 22.24 13.42 7.29
CA LYS A 31 23.25 14.48 7.40
C LYS A 31 22.62 15.81 6.99
N CYS A 32 23.07 16.91 7.60
CA CYS A 32 22.68 18.24 7.17
C CYS A 32 23.71 18.86 6.20
N GLY A 33 23.35 19.99 5.59
CA GLY A 33 24.22 20.72 4.66
C GLY A 33 25.36 21.51 5.33
N LYS A 34 25.27 21.81 6.63
CA LYS A 34 26.21 22.71 7.32
C LYS A 34 27.64 22.13 7.30
N PRO A 35 28.68 22.92 6.98
CA PRO A 35 30.05 22.42 6.84
C PRO A 35 30.61 21.88 8.17
N ASN A 36 30.36 22.57 9.29
CA ASN A 36 30.94 22.26 10.59
C ASN A 36 29.98 21.49 11.53
N CYS A 37 29.06 20.70 10.98
CA CYS A 37 28.12 19.93 11.82
C CYS A 37 28.69 18.58 12.25
N ALA A 38 28.40 18.16 13.48
CA ALA A 38 28.77 16.85 14.02
C ALA A 38 28.25 15.65 13.19
N CYS A 39 27.22 15.84 12.36
CA CYS A 39 26.76 14.80 11.43
C CYS A 39 27.76 14.48 10.31
N LYS A 40 28.79 15.32 10.11
CA LYS A 40 29.90 15.11 9.17
C LYS A 40 31.21 14.67 9.86
N ALA A 41 31.22 14.52 11.19
CA ALA A 41 32.38 14.02 11.93
C ALA A 41 32.67 12.54 11.63
N ASN A 42 33.83 12.05 12.10
CA ASN A 42 34.18 10.64 12.11
C ASN A 42 34.43 10.18 13.56
N PRO A 43 33.52 9.40 14.19
CA PRO A 43 32.28 8.85 13.63
C PRO A 43 31.15 9.90 13.50
N PRO A 44 30.23 9.76 12.53
CA PRO A 44 29.18 10.75 12.28
C PRO A 44 28.04 10.67 13.30
N LYS A 45 27.61 11.83 13.79
CA LYS A 45 26.41 11.97 14.64
C LYS A 45 25.21 12.44 13.81
N LEU A 46 24.49 11.51 13.17
CA LEU A 46 23.38 11.81 12.26
C LEU A 46 22.20 12.47 12.99
N HIS A 47 21.48 13.35 12.29
CA HIS A 47 20.24 13.94 12.77
C HIS A 47 19.08 12.95 12.68
N GLY A 48 18.10 13.12 13.57
CA GLY A 48 16.90 12.31 13.63
C GLY A 48 16.77 11.56 14.95
N PRO A 49 15.87 10.58 15.03
CA PRO A 49 15.11 10.02 13.90
C PRO A 49 14.00 10.94 13.39
N TYR A 50 13.77 10.92 12.08
CA TYR A 50 12.61 11.55 11.43
C TYR A 50 11.64 10.47 10.96
N TYR A 51 10.39 10.54 11.42
CA TYR A 51 9.33 9.71 10.86
C TYR A 51 8.80 10.37 9.59
N GLN A 52 8.64 9.59 8.53
CA GLN A 52 8.14 10.07 7.26
C GLN A 52 7.01 9.17 6.78
N TRP A 53 5.86 9.74 6.48
CA TRP A 53 4.81 9.06 5.73
C TRP A 53 4.97 9.36 4.24
N THR A 54 4.89 8.34 3.41
CA THR A 54 4.85 8.47 1.95
C THR A 54 3.59 7.81 1.40
N GLY A 55 2.83 8.56 0.59
CA GLY A 55 1.61 8.09 -0.06
C GLY A 55 1.34 8.83 -1.36
N VAL A 56 0.14 8.67 -1.90
CA VAL A 56 -0.32 9.37 -3.11
C VAL A 56 -1.48 10.28 -2.74
N ILE A 57 -1.34 11.57 -3.07
CA ILE A 57 -2.39 12.58 -2.90
C ILE A 57 -2.61 13.20 -4.28
N ASN A 58 -3.86 13.17 -4.77
CA ASN A 58 -4.22 13.71 -6.09
C ASN A 58 -3.33 13.17 -7.24
N GLY A 59 -3.08 11.86 -7.24
CA GLY A 59 -2.22 11.20 -8.24
C GLY A 59 -0.72 11.46 -8.10
N LYS A 60 -0.28 12.28 -7.14
CA LYS A 60 1.13 12.64 -6.93
C LYS A 60 1.70 11.95 -5.69
N ARG A 61 2.86 11.31 -5.84
CA ARG A 61 3.62 10.75 -4.70
C ARG A 61 4.05 11.89 -3.79
N THR A 62 3.65 11.83 -2.54
CA THR A 62 3.88 12.86 -1.52
C THR A 62 4.52 12.22 -0.30
N THR A 63 5.57 12.87 0.22
CA THR A 63 6.23 12.49 1.48
C THR A 63 6.06 13.62 2.49
N ARG A 64 5.69 13.29 3.73
CA ARG A 64 5.53 14.23 4.84
C ARG A 64 6.32 13.73 6.05
N THR A 65 7.13 14.59 6.63
CA THR A 65 7.71 14.33 7.96
C THR A 65 6.62 14.53 9.01
N ILE A 66 6.51 13.58 9.93
CA ILE A 66 5.45 13.50 10.94
C ILE A 66 6.05 13.22 12.32
N SER A 67 5.26 13.42 13.38
CA SER A 67 5.67 13.04 14.73
C SER A 67 5.65 11.52 14.90
N LYS A 68 6.25 11.03 15.99
CA LYS A 68 6.25 9.60 16.32
C LYS A 68 4.83 9.08 16.55
N GLU A 69 4.03 9.83 17.28
CA GLU A 69 2.65 9.46 17.65
C GLU A 69 1.77 9.36 16.38
N VAL A 70 1.93 10.32 15.47
CA VAL A 70 1.25 10.28 14.16
C VAL A 70 1.74 9.09 13.33
N ALA A 71 3.04 8.78 13.39
CA ALA A 71 3.61 7.65 12.66
C ALA A 71 3.05 6.30 13.13
N GLU A 72 2.88 6.11 14.43
CA GLU A 72 2.27 4.92 15.02
C GLU A 72 0.82 4.75 14.56
N GLU A 73 0.03 5.84 14.60
CA GLU A 73 -1.36 5.82 14.13
C GLU A 73 -1.45 5.59 12.61
N CYS A 74 -0.59 6.23 11.83
CA CYS A 74 -0.47 5.96 10.38
C CYS A 74 -0.15 4.48 10.14
N GLN A 75 0.79 3.90 10.87
CA GLN A 75 1.20 2.51 10.71
C GLN A 75 0.05 1.54 11.00
N ARG A 76 -0.76 1.81 12.03
CA ARG A 76 -1.96 1.04 12.34
C ARG A 76 -2.96 1.07 11.19
N LYS A 77 -3.28 2.26 10.66
CA LYS A 77 -4.21 2.42 9.53
C LYS A 77 -3.67 1.82 8.22
N ILE A 78 -2.36 1.88 8.00
CA ILE A 78 -1.69 1.24 6.85
C ILE A 78 -1.79 -0.27 6.93
N ASN A 79 -1.63 -0.86 8.11
CA ASN A 79 -1.80 -2.29 8.29
C ASN A 79 -3.24 -2.71 8.01
N ASN A 80 -4.22 -1.92 8.43
CA ASN A 80 -5.63 -2.16 8.14
C ASN A 80 -5.94 -2.06 6.64
N HIS A 81 -5.37 -1.07 5.96
CA HIS A 81 -5.45 -0.98 4.50
C HIS A 81 -4.87 -2.22 3.81
N LYS A 82 -3.71 -2.74 4.25
CA LYS A 82 -3.13 -3.98 3.71
C LYS A 82 -4.03 -5.19 3.92
N LYS A 83 -4.66 -5.32 5.11
CA LYS A 83 -5.64 -6.39 5.38
C LYS A 83 -6.83 -6.31 4.42
N LEU A 84 -7.37 -5.12 4.20
CA LEU A 84 -8.46 -4.90 3.25
C LEU A 84 -8.06 -5.29 1.82
N GLN A 85 -6.90 -4.83 1.35
CA GLN A 85 -6.37 -5.19 0.03
C GLN A 85 -6.19 -6.70 -0.13
N LYS A 86 -5.74 -7.39 0.92
CA LYS A 86 -5.65 -8.86 0.92
C LYS A 86 -7.02 -9.51 0.75
N LYS A 87 -8.03 -9.10 1.52
CA LYS A 87 -9.40 -9.63 1.40
C LYS A 87 -9.98 -9.41 0.00
N ILE A 88 -9.76 -8.24 -0.59
CA ILE A 88 -10.19 -7.96 -1.97
C ILE A 88 -9.49 -8.91 -2.95
N LYS A 89 -8.18 -9.10 -2.82
CA LYS A 89 -7.42 -10.01 -3.67
C LYS A 89 -7.93 -11.45 -3.55
N ASP A 90 -8.22 -11.91 -2.33
CA ASP A 90 -8.71 -13.26 -2.10
C ASP A 90 -10.08 -13.48 -2.76
N LEU A 91 -11.01 -12.50 -2.64
CA LEU A 91 -12.30 -12.54 -3.34
C LEU A 91 -12.15 -12.57 -4.87
N LEU A 92 -11.25 -11.78 -5.41
CA LEU A 92 -10.98 -11.77 -6.85
C LEU A 92 -10.39 -13.10 -7.33
N ASN A 93 -9.51 -13.71 -6.54
CA ASN A 93 -8.94 -15.02 -6.86
C ASN A 93 -9.99 -16.13 -6.85
N GLU A 94 -10.91 -16.11 -5.88
CA GLU A 94 -12.03 -17.06 -5.82
C GLU A 94 -12.91 -16.92 -7.07
N GLU A 95 -13.24 -15.69 -7.47
CA GLU A 95 -14.03 -15.45 -8.68
C GLU A 95 -13.29 -15.96 -9.94
N LEU A 96 -11.99 -15.67 -10.06
CA LEU A 96 -11.17 -16.14 -11.18
C LEU A 96 -11.09 -17.67 -11.26
N GLN A 97 -11.11 -18.38 -10.13
CA GLN A 97 -11.16 -19.84 -10.09
C GLN A 97 -12.53 -20.40 -10.50
N ASN A 98 -13.61 -19.68 -10.18
CA ASN A 98 -14.98 -20.10 -10.49
C ASN A 98 -15.36 -19.84 -11.95
N ILE A 99 -14.67 -18.92 -12.65
CA ILE A 99 -14.91 -18.67 -14.08
C ILE A 99 -14.58 -19.93 -14.89
N GLN A 100 -15.62 -20.57 -15.42
CA GLN A 100 -15.49 -21.61 -16.44
C GLN A 100 -15.18 -20.96 -17.79
N TRP A 101 -13.92 -21.06 -18.22
CA TRP A 101 -13.49 -20.61 -19.54
C TRP A 101 -13.95 -21.60 -20.62
N ASN A 102 -15.11 -21.36 -21.22
CA ASN A 102 -15.60 -22.19 -22.32
C ASN A 102 -14.89 -21.77 -23.62
N SER A 103 -14.08 -22.66 -24.18
CA SER A 103 -13.56 -22.52 -25.54
C SER A 103 -14.62 -22.97 -26.53
N LYS A 104 -15.05 -22.08 -27.45
CA LYS A 104 -15.72 -22.53 -28.66
C LYS A 104 -14.65 -22.93 -29.66
N LYS A 105 -14.64 -24.21 -30.09
CA LYS A 105 -13.99 -24.58 -31.35
C LYS A 105 -14.91 -24.08 -32.47
N GLU A 106 -14.38 -23.28 -33.38
CA GLU A 106 -15.04 -23.00 -34.66
C GLU A 106 -14.99 -24.30 -35.45
N ASP A 107 -16.16 -24.95 -35.61
CA ASP A 107 -16.31 -26.05 -36.55
C ASP A 107 -16.23 -25.43 -37.96
N SER A 108 -15.15 -25.79 -38.66
CA SER A 108 -14.89 -25.47 -40.07
C SER A 108 -15.75 -26.29 -41.01
#